data_AF-A0A553PR59-F1
#
_entry.id   AF-A0A553PR59-F1
#
_cell.length_a   1.000
_cell.length_b   1.000
_cell.length_c   1.000
_cell.angle_alpha   90.00
_cell.angle_beta   90.00
_cell.angle_gamma   90.00
#
_symmetry.space_group_name_H-M   'P 1'
#
loop_
_entity.id
_entity.type
_entity.pdbx_description
1 polymer ?
#
loop_
_entity_poly.entity_id
_entity_poly.type
_entity_poly.pdbx_seq_one_letter_code
_entity_poly.pdbx_strand_id
1 'polypeptide(L)'
;MLQPFDYDPNEKSKHKFMVQSLLAPPDMTDTEGVWKDAKPEDLMDSKLRCVFDMPAENEKSHESESNKISSSLSKSESSTLSMKSIASSMDDGEVKKIMEECKRLQMEVQRLREENKQIRQEDDGLRMRKSTVMSAQHSSQVVRVKEEGLSTRVIALIVLFFVIGVIVGKLAL
;
A
#
# COMPACT_ATOMS: atom_id res chain seq x y z
N MET A 1 8.16 9.43 -19.20
CA MET A 1 8.20 8.62 -20.44
C MET A 1 9.65 8.47 -20.87
N LEU A 2 10.07 7.28 -21.28
CA LEU A 2 11.44 7.03 -21.70
C LEU A 2 11.70 7.72 -23.05
N GLN A 3 12.78 8.49 -23.14
CA GLN A 3 13.19 9.13 -24.40
C GLN A 3 13.77 8.06 -25.33
N PRO A 4 13.66 8.23 -26.66
CA PRO A 4 14.32 7.33 -27.62
C PRO A 4 15.84 7.25 -27.37
N PHE A 5 16.39 6.05 -27.43
CA PHE A 5 17.82 5.78 -27.25
C PHE A 5 18.19 4.47 -27.98
N ASP A 6 19.48 4.28 -28.25
CA ASP A 6 19.98 3.04 -28.85
C ASP A 6 20.11 1.95 -27.77
N TYR A 7 19.38 0.86 -27.95
CA TYR A 7 19.38 -0.27 -27.00
C TYR A 7 20.59 -1.20 -27.24
N ASP A 8 21.46 -1.33 -26.24
CA ASP A 8 22.53 -2.33 -26.22
C ASP A 8 22.15 -3.50 -25.27
N PRO A 9 21.92 -4.73 -25.80
CA PRO A 9 21.60 -5.90 -24.99
C PRO A 9 22.68 -6.28 -23.95
N ASN A 10 23.93 -5.87 -24.17
CA ASN A 10 25.04 -6.13 -23.25
C ASN A 10 25.09 -5.10 -22.11
N GLU A 11 24.37 -3.98 -22.25
CA GLU A 11 24.23 -3.00 -21.19
C GLU A 11 23.25 -3.54 -20.14
N LYS A 12 23.80 -4.01 -19.02
CA LYS A 12 22.97 -4.35 -17.85
C LYS A 12 22.19 -3.10 -17.46
N SER A 13 20.87 -3.14 -17.58
CA SER A 13 19.95 -2.03 -17.24
C SER A 13 20.22 -1.50 -15.83
N LYS A 14 21.05 -0.46 -15.72
CA LYS A 14 21.51 0.16 -14.46
C LYS A 14 20.58 1.27 -13.98
N HIS A 15 19.61 1.65 -14.80
CA HIS A 15 18.67 2.72 -14.49
C HIS A 15 17.85 2.36 -13.26
N LYS A 16 17.77 3.31 -12.33
CA LYS A 16 16.99 3.21 -11.11
C LYS A 16 16.09 4.42 -11.01
N PHE A 17 14.80 4.18 -10.78
CA PHE A 17 13.88 5.22 -10.35
C PHE A 17 13.81 5.23 -8.83
N MET A 18 13.77 6.41 -8.24
CA MET A 18 13.43 6.59 -6.84
C MET A 18 12.09 7.31 -6.79
N VAL A 19 11.14 6.72 -6.08
CA VAL A 19 9.90 7.36 -5.72
C VAL A 19 10.03 7.75 -4.26
N GLN A 20 10.06 9.05 -4.00
CA GLN A 20 10.08 9.61 -2.66
C GLN A 20 8.69 10.15 -2.32
N SER A 21 8.23 9.87 -1.11
CA SER A 21 6.90 10.22 -0.63
C SER A 21 6.94 10.68 0.82
N LEU A 22 5.95 11.47 1.21
CA LEU A 22 5.78 11.96 2.58
C LEU A 22 4.27 12.04 2.89
N LEU A 23 3.90 11.95 4.16
CA LEU A 23 2.51 12.16 4.59
C LEU A 23 2.16 13.65 4.52
N ALA A 24 1.18 14.00 3.68
CA ALA A 24 0.76 15.38 3.52
C ALA A 24 0.18 15.95 4.83
N PRO A 25 0.68 17.11 5.32
CA PRO A 25 0.09 17.78 6.47
C PRO A 25 -1.36 18.20 6.20
N PRO A 26 -2.24 18.20 7.22
CA PRO A 26 -3.65 18.53 7.06
C PRO A 26 -3.90 19.99 6.63
N ASP A 27 -2.92 20.87 6.86
CA ASP A 27 -2.92 22.31 6.57
C ASP A 27 -1.94 22.68 5.43
N MET A 28 -1.59 21.73 4.56
CA MET A 28 -0.66 21.95 3.46
C MET A 28 -1.16 23.05 2.50
N THR A 29 -0.51 24.21 2.57
CA THR A 29 -0.71 25.36 1.67
C THR A 29 0.48 25.59 0.75
N ASP A 30 1.68 25.20 1.19
CA ASP A 30 2.92 25.26 0.43
C ASP A 30 3.54 23.85 0.30
N THR A 31 3.56 23.33 -0.93
CA THR A 31 4.18 22.05 -1.23
C THR A 31 5.70 22.09 -1.08
N GLU A 32 6.36 23.20 -1.45
CA GLU A 32 7.83 23.26 -1.46
C GLU A 32 8.39 23.35 -0.04
N GLY A 33 7.75 24.15 0.82
CA GLY A 33 8.10 24.25 2.24
C GLY A 33 8.00 22.90 2.95
N VAL A 34 6.95 22.11 2.68
CA VAL A 34 6.79 20.78 3.27
C VAL A 34 7.95 19.84 2.93
N TRP A 35 8.46 19.88 1.70
CA TRP A 35 9.63 19.08 1.32
C TRP A 35 10.93 19.56 1.95
N LYS A 36 11.08 20.87 2.19
CA LYS A 36 12.27 21.46 2.84
C LYS A 36 12.32 21.16 4.34
N ASP A 37 11.17 21.17 4.99
CA ASP A 37 11.04 20.95 6.44
C ASP A 37 10.90 19.46 6.80
N ALA A 38 10.71 18.58 5.80
CA ALA A 38 10.59 17.13 6.00
C ALA A 38 11.90 16.54 6.57
N LYS A 39 11.77 15.77 7.65
CA LYS A 39 12.90 15.04 8.22
C LYS A 39 13.18 13.77 7.45
N PRO A 40 14.44 13.28 7.41
CA PRO A 40 14.78 12.03 6.75
C PRO A 40 13.99 10.83 7.27
N GLU A 41 13.65 10.80 8.57
CA GLU A 41 12.82 9.74 9.16
C GLU A 41 11.36 9.71 8.67
N ASP A 42 10.83 10.84 8.20
CA ASP A 42 9.45 10.97 7.73
C ASP A 42 9.32 10.74 6.21
N LEU A 43 10.45 10.66 5.50
CA LEU A 43 10.52 10.41 4.08
C LEU A 43 10.47 8.91 3.79
N MET A 44 9.61 8.54 2.85
CA MET A 44 9.41 7.17 2.41
C MET A 44 9.97 7.03 0.99
N ASP A 45 11.09 6.32 0.86
CA ASP A 45 11.78 6.11 -0.41
C ASP A 45 11.60 4.68 -0.93
N SER A 46 11.20 4.55 -2.20
CA SER A 46 11.15 3.28 -2.93
C SER A 46 12.06 3.33 -4.15
N LYS A 47 12.99 2.37 -4.26
CA LYS A 47 13.94 2.26 -5.38
C LYS A 47 13.51 1.14 -6.33
N LEU A 48 13.21 1.52 -7.58
CA LEU A 48 12.79 0.62 -8.64
C LEU A 48 13.94 0.46 -9.64
N ARG A 49 14.21 -0.76 -10.09
CA ARG A 49 15.15 -1.01 -11.19
C ARG A 49 14.38 -1.01 -12.51
N CYS A 50 14.90 -0.32 -13.51
CA CYS A 50 14.36 -0.40 -14.86
C CYS A 50 14.86 -1.68 -15.52
N VAL A 51 13.95 -2.41 -16.13
CA VAL A 51 14.27 -3.53 -17.01
C VAL A 51 13.72 -3.16 -18.37
N PHE A 52 14.57 -3.23 -19.38
CA PHE A 52 14.17 -3.09 -20.77
C PHE A 52 14.02 -4.50 -21.32
N ASP A 53 12.84 -4.79 -21.83
CA ASP A 53 12.54 -6.05 -22.47
C ASP A 53 12.18 -5.74 -23.92
N MET A 54 12.88 -6.40 -24.85
CA MET A 54 12.59 -6.26 -26.27
C MET A 54 11.56 -7.34 -26.60
N PRO A 55 10.37 -6.99 -27.10
CA PRO A 55 9.40 -8.02 -27.50
C PRO A 55 10.07 -8.88 -28.58
N ALA A 56 10.36 -10.15 -28.24
CA ALA A 56 10.91 -11.07 -29.20
C ALA A 56 9.87 -11.32 -30.29
N GLU A 57 10.16 -10.90 -31.53
CA GLU A 57 9.45 -11.42 -32.70
C GLU A 57 9.80 -12.91 -32.83
N ASN A 58 9.01 -13.73 -32.12
CA ASN A 58 8.84 -15.16 -32.26
C ASN A 58 9.95 -16.08 -31.67
N GLU A 59 9.65 -16.77 -30.56
CA GLU A 59 9.70 -18.25 -30.43
C GLU A 59 9.34 -18.74 -29.01
N LYS A 60 8.78 -19.95 -28.95
CA LYS A 60 8.18 -20.60 -27.77
C LYS A 60 9.21 -21.18 -26.80
N SER A 61 8.71 -21.44 -25.58
CA SER A 61 9.23 -22.30 -24.50
C SER A 61 10.48 -21.84 -23.74
N HIS A 62 10.24 -21.19 -22.59
CA HIS A 62 10.70 -21.78 -21.33
C HIS A 62 9.66 -21.53 -20.24
N GLU A 63 8.95 -22.61 -19.92
CA GLU A 63 8.15 -22.75 -18.71
C GLU A 63 9.05 -22.57 -17.48
N SER A 64 8.48 -21.93 -16.47
CA SER A 64 9.02 -21.68 -15.15
C SER A 64 9.79 -22.86 -14.55
N GLU A 65 11.06 -22.65 -14.19
CA GLU A 65 11.68 -23.35 -13.06
C GLU A 65 12.17 -22.34 -12.02
N SER A 66 11.22 -21.84 -11.22
CA SER A 66 11.53 -21.39 -9.87
C SER A 66 11.37 -22.57 -8.91
N ASN A 67 12.42 -23.39 -8.77
CA ASN A 67 12.87 -24.04 -7.51
C ASN A 67 13.80 -25.22 -7.79
N LYS A 68 15.11 -25.07 -7.53
CA LYS A 68 15.83 -25.90 -6.55
C LYS A 68 17.30 -25.50 -6.37
N ILE A 69 17.59 -25.30 -5.10
CA ILE A 69 18.85 -25.43 -4.34
C ILE A 69 19.88 -26.44 -4.94
N SER A 70 21.14 -25.98 -5.00
CA SER A 70 22.45 -26.68 -4.84
C SER A 70 22.97 -27.76 -5.82
N SER A 71 24.28 -27.62 -6.07
CA SER A 71 25.35 -28.64 -6.26
C SER A 71 25.78 -29.13 -7.67
N SER A 72 27.00 -28.69 -8.05
CA SER A 72 28.15 -29.41 -8.68
C SER A 72 28.03 -30.26 -9.96
N LEU A 73 28.93 -29.94 -10.90
CA LEU A 73 29.81 -30.81 -11.74
C LEU A 73 29.37 -31.26 -13.16
N SER A 74 30.25 -30.94 -14.14
CA SER A 74 30.62 -31.60 -15.43
C SER A 74 29.76 -31.57 -16.72
N LYS A 75 30.32 -30.91 -17.76
CA LYS A 75 30.71 -31.36 -19.13
C LYS A 75 29.69 -31.84 -20.21
N SER A 76 29.84 -31.21 -21.40
CA SER A 76 29.72 -31.71 -22.80
C SER A 76 28.38 -31.81 -23.57
N GLU A 77 28.37 -31.05 -24.68
CA GLU A 77 27.99 -31.34 -26.08
C GLU A 77 26.56 -31.74 -26.55
N SER A 78 26.07 -30.89 -27.48
CA SER A 78 25.55 -31.20 -28.83
C SER A 78 24.06 -31.57 -29.05
N SER A 79 23.44 -30.80 -29.98
CA SER A 79 22.40 -31.18 -30.96
C SER A 79 21.00 -31.55 -30.40
N THR A 80 19.83 -31.24 -30.96
CA THR A 80 19.35 -30.83 -32.29
C THR A 80 17.85 -30.48 -32.15
N LEU A 81 17.40 -29.46 -32.89
CA LEU A 81 16.06 -29.21 -33.47
C LEU A 81 14.86 -30.07 -33.01
N SER A 82 13.76 -29.41 -32.60
CA SER A 82 12.44 -29.52 -33.27
C SER A 82 11.35 -28.75 -32.52
N MET A 83 10.93 -27.62 -33.10
CA MET A 83 9.64 -26.99 -32.81
C MET A 83 8.53 -27.84 -33.41
N LYS A 84 7.48 -28.13 -32.64
CA LYS A 84 6.18 -28.50 -33.18
C LYS A 84 5.07 -27.94 -32.28
N SER A 85 4.22 -27.09 -32.89
CA SER A 85 2.82 -26.77 -32.55
C SER A 85 2.52 -26.36 -31.09
N ILE A 86 1.87 -25.24 -30.79
CA ILE A 86 0.44 -25.02 -31.04
C ILE A 86 0.18 -23.50 -31.07
N ALA A 87 -0.57 -23.03 -32.07
CA ALA A 87 -1.27 -21.77 -32.01
C ALA A 87 -2.69 -22.05 -31.51
N SER A 88 -3.18 -21.31 -30.50
CA SER A 88 -4.60 -20.96 -30.36
C SER A 88 -4.84 -20.03 -29.15
N SER A 89 -5.42 -18.87 -29.44
CA SER A 89 -6.36 -18.05 -28.64
C SER A 89 -6.03 -17.70 -27.18
N MET A 90 -5.84 -16.41 -26.89
CA MET A 90 -6.29 -15.86 -25.60
C MET A 90 -7.79 -16.11 -25.47
N ASP A 91 -8.20 -16.69 -24.34
CA ASP A 91 -9.58 -17.04 -24.05
C ASP A 91 -10.41 -15.76 -23.83
N ASP A 92 -11.49 -15.61 -24.59
CA ASP A 92 -12.44 -14.48 -24.52
C ASP A 92 -13.04 -14.33 -23.10
N GLY A 93 -13.01 -15.41 -22.30
CA GLY A 93 -13.45 -15.45 -20.91
C GLY A 93 -12.57 -14.68 -19.93
N GLU A 94 -11.25 -14.62 -20.13
CA GLU A 94 -10.34 -13.88 -19.24
C GLU A 94 -10.49 -12.38 -19.41
N VAL A 95 -10.64 -11.90 -20.65
CA VAL A 95 -10.90 -10.49 -20.96
C VAL A 95 -12.23 -10.04 -20.36
N LYS A 96 -13.26 -10.89 -20.48
CA LYS A 96 -14.58 -10.63 -19.89
C LYS A 96 -14.53 -10.56 -18.36
N LYS A 97 -13.79 -11.47 -17.73
CA LYS A 97 -13.58 -11.46 -16.27
C LYS A 97 -12.85 -10.20 -15.81
N ILE A 98 -11.79 -9.79 -16.51
CA ILE A 98 -11.05 -8.55 -16.21
C ILE A 98 -11.96 -7.31 -16.35
N MET A 99 -12.82 -7.28 -17.36
CA MET A 99 -13.79 -6.18 -17.54
C MET A 99 -14.82 -6.12 -16.40
N GLU A 100 -15.35 -7.27 -15.97
CA GLU A 100 -16.29 -7.35 -14.86
C GLU A 100 -15.64 -6.95 -13.52
N GLU A 101 -14.39 -7.38 -13.29
CA GLU A 101 -13.57 -6.95 -12.15
C GLU A 101 -13.32 -5.45 -12.16
N CYS A 102 -12.94 -4.89 -13.31
CA CYS A 102 -12.68 -3.46 -13.45
C CYS A 102 -13.95 -2.63 -13.20
N LYS A 103 -15.11 -3.10 -13.66
CA LYS A 103 -16.42 -2.49 -13.40
C LYS A 103 -16.80 -2.57 -11.92
N ARG A 104 -16.56 -3.72 -11.27
CA ARG A 104 -16.83 -3.91 -9.83
C ARG A 104 -15.95 -3.01 -8.97
N LEU A 105 -14.66 -2.94 -9.29
CA LEU A 105 -13.71 -2.04 -8.63
C LEU A 105 -14.10 -0.57 -8.83
N GLN A 106 -14.59 -0.18 -10.01
CA GLN A 106 -15.10 1.17 -10.25
C GLN A 106 -16.28 1.53 -9.34
N MET A 107 -17.24 0.62 -9.20
CA MET A 107 -18.38 0.82 -8.28
C MET A 107 -17.90 0.93 -6.83
N GLU A 108 -16.93 0.11 -6.43
CA GLU A 108 -16.39 0.12 -5.08
C GLU A 108 -15.64 1.43 -4.77
N VAL A 109 -14.85 1.94 -5.72
CA VAL A 109 -14.20 3.24 -5.60
C VAL A 109 -15.23 4.36 -5.48
N GLN A 110 -16.33 4.28 -6.22
CA GLN A 110 -17.41 5.27 -6.14
C GLN A 110 -18.12 5.21 -4.78
N ARG A 111 -18.46 4.01 -4.31
CA ARG A 111 -19.05 3.77 -2.99
C ARG A 111 -18.16 4.30 -1.86
N LEU A 112 -16.87 3.97 -1.89
CA LEU A 112 -15.89 4.44 -0.90
C LEU A 112 -15.70 5.96 -0.93
N ARG A 113 -15.85 6.60 -2.10
CA ARG A 113 -15.85 8.07 -2.21
C ARG A 113 -17.10 8.69 -1.58
N GLU A 114 -18.26 8.07 -1.78
CA GLU A 114 -19.52 8.51 -1.18
C GLU A 114 -19.48 8.35 0.35
N GLU A 115 -18.98 7.21 0.85
CA GLU A 115 -18.78 6.99 2.29
C GLU A 115 -17.77 7.97 2.89
N ASN A 116 -16.63 8.22 2.23
CA ASN A 116 -15.69 9.25 2.69
C ASN A 116 -16.33 10.64 2.73
N LYS A 117 -17.15 10.99 1.73
CA LYS A 117 -17.88 12.26 1.73
C LYS A 117 -18.89 12.32 2.87
N GLN A 118 -19.59 11.24 3.16
CA GLN A 118 -20.56 11.14 4.24
C GLN A 118 -19.88 11.28 5.62
N ILE A 119 -18.76 10.59 5.84
CA ILE A 119 -17.97 10.69 7.07
C ILE A 119 -17.45 12.12 7.24
N ARG A 120 -16.95 12.77 6.17
CA ARG A 120 -16.53 14.18 6.23
C ARG A 120 -17.67 15.12 6.55
N GLN A 121 -18.87 14.87 6.02
CA GLN A 121 -20.06 15.66 6.33
C GLN A 121 -20.55 15.44 7.76
N GLU A 122 -20.46 14.22 8.27
CA GLU A 122 -20.78 13.89 9.66
C GLU A 122 -19.77 14.55 10.61
N ASP A 123 -18.47 14.47 10.32
CA ASP A 123 -17.41 15.11 11.11
C ASP A 123 -17.53 16.63 11.11
N ASP A 124 -17.78 17.25 9.94
CA ASP A 124 -18.03 18.70 9.86
C ASP A 124 -19.35 19.08 10.56
N GLY A 125 -20.40 18.25 10.49
CA GLY A 125 -21.65 18.45 11.23
C GLY A 125 -21.48 18.35 12.75
N LEU A 126 -20.63 17.43 13.21
CA LEU A 126 -20.24 17.28 14.62
C LEU A 126 -19.35 18.43 15.08
N ARG A 127 -18.43 18.92 14.23
CA ARG A 127 -17.64 20.14 14.49
C ARG A 127 -18.50 21.39 14.55
N MET A 128 -19.57 21.50 13.75
CA MET A 128 -20.53 22.61 13.82
C MET A 128 -21.38 22.57 15.11
N ARG A 129 -21.71 21.38 15.61
CA ARG A 129 -22.31 21.24 16.95
C ARG A 129 -21.32 21.55 18.07
N LYS A 130 -20.03 21.22 17.92
CA LYS A 130 -18.98 21.52 18.92
C LYS A 130 -18.58 23.00 18.95
N SER A 131 -18.58 23.69 17.81
CA SER A 131 -18.31 25.13 17.71
C SER A 131 -19.49 25.99 18.15
N THR A 132 -20.74 25.56 17.92
CA THR A 132 -21.92 26.22 18.51
C THR A 132 -21.94 26.08 20.04
N VAL A 133 -21.47 24.95 20.59
CA VAL A 133 -21.34 24.74 22.04
C VAL A 133 -20.22 25.63 22.64
N MET A 134 -19.12 25.88 21.93
CA MET A 134 -18.06 26.77 22.43
C MET A 134 -18.45 28.26 22.49
N SER A 135 -19.42 28.70 21.69
CA SER A 135 -19.94 30.08 21.78
C SER A 135 -21.06 30.28 22.81
N ALA A 136 -21.63 29.18 23.34
CA ALA A 136 -22.73 29.22 24.31
C ALA A 136 -22.33 28.77 25.74
N GLN A 137 -21.03 28.51 26.00
CA GLN A 137 -20.55 28.00 27.28
C GLN A 137 -20.09 29.08 28.29
N HIS A 138 -20.80 30.22 28.38
CA HIS A 138 -20.82 31.03 29.61
C HIS A 138 -22.10 30.82 30.43
N SER A 139 -22.86 29.74 30.18
CA SER A 139 -23.99 29.40 31.03
C SER A 139 -24.19 27.90 31.13
N SER A 140 -24.18 27.44 32.38
CA SER A 140 -24.86 26.23 32.86
C SER A 140 -24.15 24.90 32.68
N GLN A 141 -23.97 24.27 33.83
CA GLN A 141 -23.41 22.95 34.08
C GLN A 141 -24.20 21.80 33.42
N VAL A 142 -23.52 20.65 33.38
CA VAL A 142 -24.01 19.26 33.26
C VAL A 142 -24.31 18.80 31.83
N VAL A 143 -23.37 18.00 31.31
CA VAL A 143 -23.52 16.70 30.62
C VAL A 143 -22.26 16.51 29.75
N ARG A 144 -21.18 16.00 30.37
CA ARG A 144 -20.11 15.27 29.70
C ARG A 144 -19.93 13.96 30.45
N VAL A 145 -20.63 12.90 30.03
CA VAL A 145 -20.52 11.60 30.73
C VAL A 145 -20.32 10.40 29.80
N LYS A 146 -20.45 10.50 28.47
CA LYS A 146 -20.53 9.25 27.67
C LYS A 146 -19.27 8.83 26.90
N GLU A 147 -18.35 9.72 26.56
CA GLU A 147 -17.13 9.34 25.81
C GLU A 147 -15.96 8.92 26.71
N GLU A 148 -15.83 9.50 27.90
CA GLU A 148 -14.72 9.17 28.81
C GLU A 148 -14.89 7.81 29.50
N GLY A 149 -16.12 7.28 29.55
CA GLY A 149 -16.42 6.02 30.23
C GLY A 149 -15.77 4.80 29.59
N LEU A 150 -15.69 4.73 28.26
CA LEU A 150 -15.14 3.56 27.56
C LEU A 150 -13.60 3.58 27.60
N SER A 151 -13.00 4.74 27.31
CA SER A 151 -11.54 4.93 27.41
C SER A 151 -11.03 4.72 28.84
N THR A 152 -11.73 5.26 29.84
CA THR A 152 -11.36 5.07 31.26
C THR A 152 -11.52 3.60 31.69
N ARG A 153 -12.56 2.90 31.22
CA ARG A 153 -12.73 1.46 31.51
C ARG A 153 -11.62 0.62 30.90
N VAL A 154 -11.19 0.91 29.67
CA VAL A 154 -10.07 0.19 29.02
C VAL A 154 -8.75 0.45 29.74
N ILE A 155 -8.46 1.71 30.09
CA ILE A 155 -7.26 2.07 30.85
C ILE A 155 -7.25 1.39 32.22
N ALA A 156 -8.39 1.36 32.92
CA ALA A 156 -8.51 0.68 34.21
C ALA A 156 -8.25 -0.84 34.12
N LEU A 157 -8.73 -1.49 33.05
CA LEU A 157 -8.48 -2.92 32.81
C LEU A 157 -6.99 -3.20 32.54
N ILE A 158 -6.33 -2.36 31.75
CA ILE A 158 -4.89 -2.49 31.47
C ILE A 158 -4.08 -2.41 32.77
N VAL A 159 -4.38 -1.42 33.62
CA VAL A 159 -3.71 -1.24 34.91
C VAL A 159 -3.97 -2.44 35.84
N LEU A 160 -5.20 -2.96 35.88
CA LEU A 160 -5.55 -4.12 36.69
C LEU A 160 -4.75 -5.37 36.28
N PHE A 161 -4.69 -5.68 34.99
CA PHE A 161 -3.92 -6.83 34.49
C PHE A 161 -2.42 -6.67 34.73
N PHE A 162 -1.89 -5.45 34.63
CA PHE A 162 -0.49 -5.18 34.93
C PHE A 162 -0.16 -5.46 36.41
N VAL A 163 -0.97 -4.98 37.34
CA VAL A 163 -0.77 -5.23 38.78
C VAL A 163 -0.87 -6.72 39.12
N ILE A 164 -1.87 -7.41 38.58
CA ILE A 164 -2.03 -8.86 38.77
C ILE A 164 -0.83 -9.62 38.19
N GLY A 165 -0.39 -9.25 36.98
CA GLY A 165 0.77 -9.85 36.33
C GLY A 165 2.06 -9.67 37.13
N VAL A 166 2.28 -8.50 37.74
CA VAL A 166 3.44 -8.25 38.62
C VAL A 166 3.36 -9.10 39.89
N ILE A 167 2.18 -9.22 40.51
CA ILE A 167 2.00 -10.04 41.72
C ILE A 167 2.23 -11.52 41.42
N VAL A 168 1.63 -12.04 40.33
CA VAL A 168 1.81 -13.43 39.91
C VAL A 168 3.25 -13.69 39.49
N GLY A 169 3.87 -12.80 38.73
CA GLY A 169 5.27 -12.91 38.33
C GLY A 169 6.23 -12.91 39.53
N LYS A 170 5.89 -12.21 40.61
CA LYS A 170 6.67 -12.19 41.85
C LYS A 170 6.37 -13.38 42.79
N LEU A 171 5.29 -14.12 42.56
CA LEU A 171 4.95 -15.34 43.29
C LEU A 171 5.39 -16.62 42.55
N ALA A 172 5.57 -16.54 41.23
CA ALA A 172 6.03 -17.62 40.36
C ALA A 172 7.56 -17.63 40.16
N LEU A 173 8.25 -16.56 40.59
CA LEU A 173 9.71 -16.44 40.65
C LEU A 173 10.15 -16.45 42.12
#